data_AF-W9WM86-F1
#
_entry.id   AF-W9WM86-F1
#
_cell.length_a   1.000
_cell.length_b   1.000
_cell.length_c   1.000
_cell.angle_alpha   90.00
_cell.angle_beta   90.00
_cell.angle_gamma   90.00
#
_symmetry.space_group_name_H-M   'P 1'
#
loop_
_entity.id
_entity.type
_entity.pdbx_description
1 polymer ?
#
loop_
_entity_poly.entity_id
_entity_poly.type
_entity_poly.pdbx_seq_one_letter_code
_entity_poly.pdbx_strand_id
1 'polypeptide(L)' 'MSDLRKRNKLPSTEEAFRWSIQAAEGSAYMQEKGVIQYDIRCHKLLLDKHDNVKFCDFGGSSIDGSVPRAEP' A
#
# COMPACT_ATOMS: atom_id res chain seq x y z
N MET A 1 -1.14 8.12 13.07
CA MET A 1 -0.54 7.87 11.74
C MET A 1 0.36 9.05 11.40
N SER A 2 1.65 8.81 11.26
CA SER A 2 2.66 9.86 11.03
C SER A 2 2.81 10.11 9.52
N ASP A 3 2.42 11.30 9.06
CA ASP A 3 2.55 11.66 7.65
C ASP A 3 3.98 12.19 7.39
N LEU A 4 4.78 11.45 6.62
CA LEU A 4 6.14 11.86 6.24
C LEU A 4 6.14 13.09 5.32
N ARG A 5 5.10 13.24 4.49
CA ARG A 5 4.97 14.38 3.56
C ARG A 5 4.72 15.67 4.33
N LYS A 6 3.87 15.63 5.36
CA LYS A 6 3.64 16.78 6.25
C LYS A 6 4.89 17.20 7.03
N ARG A 7 5.84 16.28 7.23
CA ARG A 7 7.11 16.55 7.91
C ARG A 7 8.22 17.04 6.97
N ASN A 8 7.96 17.16 5.66
CA ASN A 8 8.94 17.47 4.61
C ASN A 8 10.24 16.66 4.74
N LYS A 9 10.11 15.40 5.19
CA LYS A 9 11.24 14.51 5.46
C LYS A 9 11.20 13.35 4.49
N LEU A 10 12.28 13.20 3.74
CA LEU A 10 12.49 12.00 2.93
C LEU A 10 12.86 10.82 3.84
N PRO A 11 12.38 9.61 3.53
CA PRO A 11 12.85 8.42 4.24
C PRO A 11 14.32 8.17 3.99
N SER A 12 14.97 7.56 4.98
CA SER A 12 16.30 6.99 4.79
C SER A 12 16.25 5.84 3.78
N THR A 13 17.41 5.46 3.24
CA THR A 13 17.53 4.30 2.35
C THR A 13 17.04 3.01 3.01
N GLU A 14 17.31 2.84 4.31
CA GLU A 14 16.88 1.66 5.08
C GLU A 14 15.37 1.63 5.27
N GLU A 15 14.76 2.77 5.58
CA GLU A 15 13.30 2.91 5.67
C GLU A 15 12.65 2.59 4.32
N ALA A 16 13.15 3.18 3.22
CA ALA A 16 12.65 2.96 1.88
C ALA A 16 12.78 1.48 1.47
N PHE A 17 13.89 0.82 1.79
CA PHE A 17 14.12 -0.58 1.48
C PHE A 17 13.16 -1.49 2.26
N ARG A 18 13.03 -1.30 3.57
CA ARG A 18 12.10 -2.04 4.43
C ARG A 18 10.66 -1.89 3.96
N TRP A 19 10.23 -0.67 3.66
CA TRP A 19 8.85 -0.43 3.21
C TRP A 19 8.57 -1.01 1.83
N SER A 20 9.56 -1.01 0.93
CA SER A 20 9.43 -1.62 -0.39
C SER A 20 9.23 -3.13 -0.30
N ILE A 21 9.97 -3.81 0.59
CA ILE A 21 9.79 -5.24 0.87
C ILE A 21 8.38 -5.49 1.42
N GLN A 22 7.97 -4.76 2.45
CA GLN A 22 6.64 -4.95 3.06
C GLN A 22 5.49 -4.68 2.06
N ALA A 23 5.66 -3.69 1.17
CA ALA A 23 4.69 -3.43 0.11
C ALA A 23 4.63 -4.59 -0.90
N ALA A 24 5.76 -5.16 -1.28
CA ALA A 24 5.81 -6.32 -2.18
C ALA A 24 5.17 -7.56 -1.53
N GLU A 25 5.49 -7.85 -0.27
CA GLU A 25 4.91 -8.97 0.51
C GLU A 25 3.39 -8.82 0.65
N GLY A 26 2.92 -7.62 1.01
CA GLY A 26 1.49 -7.34 1.12
C GLY A 26 0.77 -7.47 -0.23
N SER A 27 1.41 -7.06 -1.32
CA SER A 27 0.86 -7.22 -2.67
C SER A 27 0.74 -8.69 -3.08
N ALA A 28 1.77 -9.49 -2.80
CA ALA A 28 1.75 -10.93 -3.05
C ALA A 28 0.66 -11.63 -2.22
N TYR A 29 0.51 -11.24 -0.94
CA TYR A 29 -0.55 -11.76 -0.08
C TYR A 29 -1.95 -11.42 -0.61
N MET A 30 -2.19 -10.18 -1.05
CA MET A 30 -3.48 -9.79 -1.64
C MET A 30 -3.80 -10.66 -2.87
N GLN A 31 -2.82 -10.85 -3.76
CA GLN A 31 -3.00 -11.68 -4.96
C GLN A 31 -3.32 -13.14 -4.60
N GLU A 32 -2.66 -13.71 -3.58
CA GLU A 32 -2.98 -15.04 -3.06
C GLU A 32 -4.42 -15.16 -2.55
N LYS A 33 -4.98 -14.06 -2.01
CA LYS A 33 -6.38 -13.98 -1.55
C LYS A 33 -7.37 -13.55 -2.64
N GLY A 34 -6.96 -13.56 -3.91
CA GLY A 34 -7.82 -13.19 -5.03
C GLY A 34 -8.07 -11.68 -5.15
N VAL A 35 -7.35 -10.85 -4.39
CA VAL A 35 -7.48 -9.39 -4.42
C VAL A 35 -6.38 -8.78 -5.27
N ILE A 36 -6.75 -8.01 -6.30
CA ILE A 36 -5.80 -7.24 -7.11
C ILE A 36 -6.03 -5.76 -6.87
N GLN A 37 -5.06 -5.10 -6.22
CA GLN A 37 -5.02 -3.65 -6.06
C GLN A 37 -4.20 -3.03 -7.19
N TYR A 38 -4.87 -2.35 -8.12
CA TYR A 38 -4.22 -1.71 -9.26
C TYR A 38 -3.50 -0.40 -8.90
N ASP A 39 -3.84 0.21 -7.77
CA ASP A 39 -3.29 1.49 -7.33
C ASP A 39 -2.32 1.34 -6.16
N ILE A 40 -1.09 0.92 -6.46
CA ILE A 40 0.00 0.83 -5.49
C ILE A 40 0.86 2.10 -5.58
N ARG A 41 0.39 3.16 -4.93
CA ARG A 41 1.11 4.45 -4.80
C ARG A 41 1.44 4.74 -3.34
N CYS A 42 2.52 5.48 -3.09
CA CYS A 42 3.01 5.75 -1.73
C CYS A 42 1.99 6.44 -0.79
N HIS A 43 0.93 7.07 -1.30
CA HIS A 43 -0.12 7.67 -0.44
C HIS A 43 -1.23 6.68 -0.05
N LYS A 44 -1.26 5.50 -0.67
CA LYS A 44 -2.11 4.35 -0.29
C LYS A 44 -1.38 3.36 0.63
N LEU A 45 -0.13 3.66 0.95
CA LEU A 45 0.70 2.92 1.90
C LEU A 45 0.84 3.75 3.16
N LEU A 46 0.13 3.35 4.21
CA LEU A 46 0.15 4.01 5.51
C LEU A 46 1.21 3.37 6.40
N LEU A 47 1.71 4.14 7.37
CA LEU A 47 2.59 3.63 8.41
C LEU A 47 1.83 3.50 9.73
N ASP A 48 1.95 2.33 10.37
CA ASP A 48 1.46 2.11 11.73
C ASP A 48 2.39 2.74 12.78
N LYS A 49 2.09 2.52 14.07
CA LYS A 49 2.90 3.07 15.19
C LYS A 49 4.32 2.50 15.29
N HIS A 50 4.64 1.47 14.51
CA HIS A 50 5.94 0.81 14.44
C HIS A 50 6.60 0.99 13.07
N ASP A 51 6.13 1.97 12.29
CA ASP A 51 6.59 2.29 10.94
C ASP A 51 6.50 1.10 9.96
N ASN A 52 5.50 0.23 10.12
CA ASN A 52 5.21 -0.82 9.13
C ASN A 52 4.15 -0.38 8.12
N VAL A 53 4.33 -0.80 6.87
CA VAL A 53 3.40 -0.53 5.77
C VAL A 53 2.06 -1.23 5.99
N LYS A 54 0.98 -0.48 5.74
CA LYS A 54 -0.40 -0.97 5.68
C LYS A 54 -1.05 -0.43 4.40
N PHE A 55 -1.63 -1.32 3.61
CA PHE A 55 -2.42 -0.93 2.44
C PHE A 55 -3.72 -0.28 2.89
N CYS A 56 -4.13 0.76 2.18
CA CYS A 56 -5.44 1.38 2.33
C CYS A 56 -6.07 1.66 0.96
N ASP A 57 -7.36 2.00 1.01
CA ASP A 57 -8.17 2.37 -0.15
C ASP A 57 -8.18 1.32 -1.26
N PHE A 58 -9.04 0.33 -1.08
CA PHE A 58 -9.29 -0.76 -2.03
C PHE A 58 -10.39 -0.39 -3.03
N GLY A 59 -10.77 0.89 -3.13
CA GLY A 59 -11.71 1.37 -4.14
C GLY A 59 -11.15 1.09 -5.53
N GLY A 60 -11.94 0.44 -6.40
CA GLY A 60 -11.50 0.04 -7.72
C GLY A 60 -10.55 -1.17 -7.75
N SER A 61 -10.37 -1.91 -6.65
CA SER A 61 -9.71 -3.21 -6.67
C SER A 61 -10.60 -4.29 -7.28
N SER A 62 -9.99 -5.34 -7.85
CA SER A 62 -10.69 -6.56 -8.25
C SER A 62 -10.63 -7.59 -7.13
N ILE A 63 -11.72 -8.33 -6.91
CA ILE A 63 -11.81 -9.44 -5.97
C ILE A 63 -12.31 -10.66 -6.74
N ASP A 64 -11.54 -11.76 -6.71
CA ASP A 64 -11.85 -13.02 -7.38
C ASP A 64 -12.16 -12.87 -8.88
N GLY A 65 -11.45 -11.94 -9.54
CA GLY A 65 -11.65 -11.64 -10.96
C GLY A 65 -12.86 -10.77 -11.28
N SER A 66 -13.52 -10.19 -10.25
CA SER A 66 -14.57 -9.20 -10.46
C SER A 66 -14.05 -8.02 -11.27
N VAL A 67 -14.91 -7.42 -12.10
CA VAL A 67 -14.58 -6.16 -12.76
C VAL A 67 -14.32 -5.10 -11.68
N PRO A 68 -13.13 -4.47 -11.66
CA PRO A 68 -12.84 -3.42 -10.69
C PRO A 68 -13.84 -2.27 -10.86
N ARG A 69 -14.53 -1.92 -9.77
CA ARG A 69 -15.53 -0.85 -9.79
C ARG A 69 -14.82 0.47 -9.52
N ALA A 70 -14.39 1.15 -10.58
CA ALA A 70 -14.06 2.56 -10.48
C ALA A 70 -15.39 3.31 -10.35
N GLU A 71 -15.69 3.87 -9.18
CA GLU A 71 -16.77 4.86 -9.11
C GLU A 71 -16.33 6.10 -9.92
N PRO A 72 -17.24 6.70 -10.71
CA PRO A 72 -16.94 7.87 -11.53
C PRO A 72 -16.53 9.10 -10.71
#